data_AF-A0A430B7J9-F1
#
_entry.id   AF-A0A430B7J9-F1
#
_cell.length_a   1.000
_cell.length_b   1.000
_cell.length_c   1.000
_cell.angle_alpha   90.00
_cell.angle_beta   90.00
_cell.angle_gamma   90.00
#
_symmetry.space_group_name_H-M   'P 1'
#
loop_
_entity.id
_entity.type
_entity.pdbx_description
1 polymer ?
#
loop_
_entity_poly.entity_id
_entity_poly.type
_entity_poly.pdbx_seq_one_letter_code
_entity_poly.pdbx_strand_id
1 'polypeptide(L)'
;MSQKELKIKAFHMNTVTSGDKFQLDPNALQIKTNHSFEEEDIKQMTIQLLTPKHHDVRTNTIMDIIPISTKVLGQLGDGITHTLTGVYVVLTGAIEDGEQMHEFGSSEGILSENLQLNRVGTPTDDDYIIHIDMLAYPEAKFTRELCLKMFEITDNYIQEIREALKMMDGRNATEVHTFVETFNEGKPRVALVKQVAGQGAMYDTMVFPDEPSGFTGGTSIIDMNNVPVIISPNEYRDGAIRAMV
;
A
#
# COMPACT_ATOMS: atom_id res chain seq x y z
N MET A 1 -29.94 12.00 -6.88
CA MET A 1 -28.74 11.49 -6.16
C MET A 1 -27.67 12.53 -6.32
N SER A 2 -27.05 13.00 -5.24
CA SER A 2 -25.93 13.95 -5.34
C SER A 2 -24.80 13.29 -6.12
N GLN A 3 -24.27 14.01 -7.10
CA GLN A 3 -23.15 13.56 -7.91
C GLN A 3 -21.93 13.36 -7.00
N LYS A 4 -21.49 12.11 -6.82
CA LYS A 4 -20.28 11.80 -6.04
C LYS A 4 -19.05 12.16 -6.86
N GLU A 5 -18.25 13.07 -6.31
CA GLU A 5 -17.02 13.56 -6.92
C GLU A 5 -15.85 13.15 -6.03
N LEU A 6 -14.84 12.51 -6.63
CA LEU A 6 -13.56 12.19 -6.02
C LEU A 6 -12.48 13.05 -6.66
N LYS A 7 -11.68 13.75 -5.86
CA LYS A 7 -10.48 14.45 -6.29
C LYS A 7 -9.24 13.79 -5.72
N ILE A 8 -8.38 13.29 -6.59
CA ILE A 8 -7.06 12.78 -6.22
C ILE A 8 -6.03 13.86 -6.55
N LYS A 9 -5.26 14.28 -5.55
CA LYS A 9 -4.20 15.28 -5.67
C LYS A 9 -2.85 14.63 -5.42
N ALA A 10 -2.00 14.65 -6.43
CA ALA A 10 -0.68 14.04 -6.37
C ALA A 10 0.39 15.05 -5.94
N PHE A 11 1.31 14.61 -5.10
CA PHE A 11 2.51 15.36 -4.72
C PHE A 11 3.74 14.54 -5.13
N HIS A 12 4.40 14.99 -6.19
CA HIS A 12 5.55 14.27 -6.73
C HIS A 12 6.82 14.57 -5.93
N MET A 13 7.43 13.53 -5.37
CA MET A 13 8.67 13.62 -4.61
C MET A 13 9.86 13.58 -5.56
N ASN A 14 10.52 14.72 -5.73
CA ASN A 14 11.75 14.82 -6.53
C ASN A 14 12.98 14.33 -5.75
N THR A 15 12.90 14.33 -4.43
CA THR A 15 14.02 13.96 -3.56
C THR A 15 13.48 13.23 -2.34
N VAL A 16 13.95 12.00 -2.15
CA VAL A 16 13.70 11.24 -0.93
C VAL A 16 15.04 10.99 -0.23
N THR A 17 15.07 11.20 1.07
CA THR A 17 16.26 11.03 1.93
C THR A 17 15.91 10.27 3.20
N SER A 18 16.90 9.70 3.86
CA SER A 18 16.78 9.10 5.19
C SER A 18 17.38 10.01 6.26
N GLY A 19 16.77 10.04 7.44
CA GLY A 19 17.28 10.77 8.60
C GLY A 19 16.57 10.38 9.90
N ASP A 20 16.85 11.10 10.99
CA ASP A 20 16.35 10.75 12.33
C ASP A 20 14.87 11.11 12.55
N LYS A 21 14.30 11.94 11.68
CA LYS A 21 12.92 12.41 11.78
C LYS A 21 12.22 12.34 10.44
N PHE A 22 10.91 12.19 10.51
CA PHE A 22 10.03 12.33 9.36
C PHE A 22 9.88 13.81 9.00
N GLN A 23 10.04 14.16 7.73
CA GLN A 23 9.72 15.48 7.19
C GLN A 23 9.10 15.34 5.80
N LEU A 24 8.07 16.13 5.52
CA LEU A 24 7.41 16.16 4.21
C LEU A 24 7.25 17.61 3.77
N ASP A 25 7.84 17.90 2.62
CA ASP A 25 7.70 19.14 1.87
C ASP A 25 6.93 18.86 0.56
N PRO A 26 6.44 19.88 -0.15
CA PRO A 26 5.70 19.70 -1.41
C PRO A 26 6.34 18.80 -2.47
N ASN A 27 7.67 18.69 -2.47
CA ASN A 27 8.43 17.94 -3.46
C ASN A 27 9.61 17.14 -2.87
N ALA A 28 9.68 17.00 -1.55
CA ALA A 28 10.75 16.26 -0.89
C ALA A 28 10.23 15.51 0.34
N LEU A 29 10.76 14.32 0.55
CA LEU A 29 10.42 13.44 1.66
C LEU A 29 11.69 13.04 2.41
N GLN A 30 11.70 13.21 3.72
CA GLN A 30 12.68 12.60 4.59
C GLN A 30 12.00 11.51 5.42
N ILE A 31 12.45 10.27 5.27
CA ILE A 31 11.94 9.12 6.00
C ILE A 31 12.81 8.81 7.22
N LYS A 32 12.23 8.15 8.21
CA LYS A 32 12.99 7.51 9.30
C LYS A 32 13.46 6.14 8.83
N THR A 33 14.59 5.68 9.36
CA THR A 33 15.08 4.31 9.13
C THR A 33 14.84 3.41 10.34
N ASN A 34 13.99 3.85 11.27
CA ASN A 34 13.56 3.10 12.43
C ASN A 34 12.06 3.33 12.65
N HIS A 35 11.41 2.32 13.21
CA HIS A 35 10.03 2.37 13.66
C HIS A 35 9.91 1.40 14.83
N SER A 36 9.31 1.85 15.92
CA SER A 36 9.10 1.01 17.10
C SER A 36 7.80 0.25 16.95
N PHE A 37 7.84 -1.05 17.17
CA PHE A 37 6.68 -1.92 17.23
C PHE A 37 6.89 -2.94 18.35
N GLU A 38 5.80 -3.49 18.87
CA GLU A 38 5.81 -4.58 19.84
C GLU A 38 4.93 -5.69 19.27
N GLU A 39 5.54 -6.78 18.81
CA GLU A 39 4.84 -7.95 18.30
C GLU A 39 5.67 -9.20 18.66
N GLU A 40 5.02 -10.22 19.21
CA GLU A 40 5.72 -11.34 19.87
C GLU A 40 6.46 -12.23 18.86
N ASP A 41 5.88 -12.39 17.67
CA ASP A 41 6.41 -13.25 16.60
C ASP A 41 7.38 -12.52 15.66
N ILE A 42 7.48 -11.19 15.71
CA ILE A 42 8.31 -10.40 14.78
C ILE A 42 9.60 -9.95 15.46
N LYS A 43 10.72 -10.44 14.95
CA LYS A 43 12.05 -10.18 15.48
C LYS A 43 12.58 -8.82 15.08
N GLN A 44 12.43 -8.47 13.81
CA GLN A 44 13.09 -7.30 13.24
C GLN A 44 12.28 -6.69 12.09
N MET A 45 12.31 -5.36 12.02
CA MET A 45 11.91 -4.56 10.86
C MET A 45 13.12 -3.74 10.43
N THR A 46 13.52 -3.86 9.15
CA THR A 46 14.58 -3.09 8.54
C THR A 46 13.98 -2.13 7.53
N ILE A 47 14.34 -0.85 7.60
CA ILE A 47 13.85 0.18 6.67
C ILE A 47 15.05 0.73 5.89
N GLN A 48 15.05 0.52 4.58
CA GLN A 48 16.09 0.98 3.66
C GLN A 48 15.48 1.86 2.58
N LEU A 49 16.11 3.00 2.31
CA LEU A 49 15.79 3.80 1.13
C LEU A 49 16.62 3.31 -0.06
N LEU A 50 15.95 2.85 -1.11
CA LEU A 50 16.56 2.55 -2.40
C LEU A 50 16.35 3.74 -3.33
N THR A 51 17.45 4.27 -3.85
CA THR A 51 17.41 5.32 -4.86
C THR A 51 17.01 4.74 -6.21
N PRO A 52 16.46 5.56 -7.13
CA PRO A 52 16.10 5.11 -8.46
C PRO A 52 17.22 4.31 -9.14
N LYS A 53 16.86 3.21 -9.81
CA LYS A 53 17.77 2.30 -10.53
C LYS A 53 18.76 1.53 -9.64
N HIS A 54 18.63 1.58 -8.32
CA HIS A 54 19.47 0.84 -7.37
C HIS A 54 18.67 -0.30 -6.73
N HIS A 55 18.19 -1.22 -7.56
CA HIS A 55 17.35 -2.37 -7.15
C HIS A 55 18.12 -3.70 -7.17
N ASP A 56 19.45 -3.67 -7.37
CA ASP A 56 20.31 -4.86 -7.26
C ASP A 56 20.62 -5.14 -5.77
N VAL A 57 19.55 -5.41 -5.02
CA VAL A 57 19.58 -5.72 -3.59
C VAL A 57 18.93 -7.06 -3.36
N ARG A 58 19.51 -7.86 -2.44
CA ARG A 58 18.93 -9.14 -2.07
C ARG A 58 17.79 -8.92 -1.09
N THR A 59 16.60 -9.39 -1.42
CA THR A 59 15.39 -9.26 -0.59
C THR A 59 14.78 -10.61 -0.28
N ASN A 60 14.01 -10.66 0.80
CA ASN A 60 13.04 -11.71 1.02
C ASN A 60 11.87 -11.58 0.03
N THR A 61 10.90 -12.48 0.13
CA THR A 61 9.67 -12.46 -0.67
C THR A 61 8.97 -11.12 -0.55
N ILE A 62 8.61 -10.53 -1.69
CA ILE A 62 7.78 -9.34 -1.81
C ILE A 62 6.36 -9.69 -1.38
N MET A 63 5.90 -9.06 -0.30
CA MET A 63 4.54 -9.19 0.21
C MET A 63 3.63 -8.05 -0.28
N ASP A 64 4.16 -6.86 -0.59
CA ASP A 64 3.31 -5.77 -1.09
C ASP A 64 4.11 -4.68 -1.79
N ILE A 65 3.41 -3.93 -2.64
CA ILE A 65 3.86 -2.66 -3.21
C ILE A 65 2.79 -1.62 -2.88
N ILE A 66 3.09 -0.74 -1.94
CA ILE A 66 2.09 0.10 -1.29
C ILE A 66 2.24 1.54 -1.76
N PRO A 67 1.21 2.12 -2.40
CA PRO A 67 1.18 3.55 -2.65
C PRO A 67 0.94 4.32 -1.34
N ILE A 68 1.55 5.49 -1.20
CA ILE A 68 1.38 6.34 -0.01
C ILE A 68 0.28 7.36 -0.29
N SER A 69 -0.93 7.04 0.16
CA SER A 69 -2.11 7.87 -0.05
C SER A 69 -2.87 8.08 1.25
N THR A 70 -3.55 9.22 1.38
CA THR A 70 -4.37 9.52 2.55
C THR A 70 -5.66 10.26 2.22
N LYS A 71 -6.70 9.96 3.00
CA LYS A 71 -8.00 10.61 2.91
C LYS A 71 -8.01 11.93 3.66
N VAL A 72 -8.20 13.03 2.92
CA VAL A 72 -8.25 14.39 3.48
C VAL A 72 -9.66 14.80 3.83
N LEU A 73 -10.62 14.49 2.97
CA LEU A 73 -12.03 14.84 3.15
C LEU A 73 -12.92 13.78 2.50
N GLY A 74 -14.01 13.42 3.17
CA GLY A 74 -14.99 12.46 2.66
C GLY A 74 -14.65 11.01 3.04
N GLN A 75 -15.28 10.06 2.35
CA GLN A 75 -15.06 8.63 2.51
C GLN A 75 -14.47 8.05 1.21
N LEU A 76 -13.97 6.81 1.25
CA LEU A 76 -13.44 6.19 0.03
C LEU A 76 -14.46 6.31 -1.12
N GLY A 77 -13.99 6.84 -2.25
CA GLY A 77 -14.81 7.08 -3.44
C GLY A 77 -15.48 8.46 -3.54
N ASP A 78 -15.36 9.33 -2.54
CA ASP A 78 -15.82 10.73 -2.62
C ASP A 78 -14.92 11.73 -1.86
N GLY A 79 -14.99 13.01 -2.20
CA GLY A 79 -14.21 14.04 -1.51
C GLY A 79 -12.79 14.17 -2.04
N ILE A 80 -11.79 14.28 -1.16
CA ILE A 80 -10.40 14.61 -1.50
C ILE A 80 -9.44 13.57 -0.92
N THR A 81 -8.59 13.04 -1.79
CA THR A 81 -7.49 12.14 -1.46
C THR A 81 -6.17 12.79 -1.90
N HIS A 82 -5.18 12.75 -1.02
CA HIS A 82 -3.80 13.11 -1.35
C HIS A 82 -3.00 11.84 -1.58
N THR A 83 -2.06 11.87 -2.53
CA THR A 83 -1.19 10.74 -2.83
C THR A 83 0.23 11.22 -3.13
N LEU A 84 1.24 10.47 -2.71
CA LEU A 84 2.61 10.69 -3.14
C LEU A 84 2.86 9.95 -4.45
N THR A 85 3.61 10.59 -5.34
CA THR A 85 4.26 9.93 -6.49
C THR A 85 5.78 10.18 -6.41
N GLY A 86 6.59 9.50 -7.20
CA GLY A 86 8.06 9.58 -7.03
C GLY A 86 8.60 8.61 -5.97
N VAL A 87 7.72 7.95 -5.20
CA VAL A 87 8.11 7.06 -4.11
C VAL A 87 7.03 6.02 -3.81
N TYR A 88 7.46 4.78 -3.55
CA TYR A 88 6.61 3.66 -3.15
C TYR A 88 7.20 2.94 -1.95
N VAL A 89 6.36 2.23 -1.20
CA VAL A 89 6.83 1.28 -0.20
C VAL A 89 6.82 -0.11 -0.80
N VAL A 90 7.89 -0.88 -0.60
CA VAL A 90 7.94 -2.30 -0.93
C VAL A 90 8.12 -3.06 0.36
N LEU A 91 7.15 -3.91 0.69
CA LEU A 91 7.20 -4.77 1.86
C LEU A 91 7.73 -6.15 1.46
N THR A 92 8.74 -6.64 2.18
CA THR A 92 9.23 -8.02 2.08
C THR A 92 9.25 -8.70 3.44
N GLY A 93 9.20 -10.04 3.47
CA GLY A 93 9.30 -10.75 4.73
C GLY A 93 9.62 -12.24 4.65
N ALA A 94 10.11 -12.76 5.78
CA ALA A 94 10.47 -14.16 6.00
C ALA A 94 10.41 -14.55 7.49
N ILE A 95 10.43 -15.86 7.76
CA ILE A 95 10.73 -16.44 9.08
C ILE A 95 12.23 -16.73 9.11
N GLU A 96 12.89 -16.36 10.21
CA GLU A 96 14.29 -16.70 10.47
C GLU A 96 14.47 -18.23 10.39
N ASP A 97 15.48 -18.70 9.64
CA ASP A 97 15.67 -20.07 9.09
C ASP A 97 15.29 -20.24 7.62
N GLY A 98 14.75 -19.20 6.98
CA GLY A 98 14.68 -19.10 5.52
C GLY A 98 13.34 -19.47 4.90
N GLU A 99 12.32 -19.80 5.72
CA GLU A 99 10.93 -19.91 5.25
C GLU A 99 10.46 -18.51 4.81
N GLN A 100 10.00 -18.41 3.56
CA GLN A 100 9.62 -17.16 2.93
C GLN A 100 8.10 -16.92 3.06
N MET A 101 7.67 -15.65 3.07
CA MET A 101 6.25 -15.28 3.19
C MET A 101 5.47 -15.46 1.87
N HIS A 102 5.50 -16.66 1.30
CA HIS A 102 4.70 -17.00 0.11
C HIS A 102 4.03 -18.38 0.24
N GLU A 103 2.84 -18.52 -0.34
CA GLU A 103 2.19 -19.83 -0.52
C GLU A 103 2.46 -20.43 -1.90
N PHE A 104 2.54 -19.60 -2.94
CA PHE A 104 2.88 -20.02 -4.30
C PHE A 104 3.63 -18.93 -5.05
N GLY A 105 4.67 -19.33 -5.79
CA GLY A 105 5.57 -18.39 -6.44
C GLY A 105 6.56 -17.81 -5.43
N SER A 106 7.82 -17.75 -5.83
CA SER A 106 8.89 -17.15 -5.05
C SER A 106 9.28 -15.81 -5.65
N SER A 107 9.58 -14.84 -4.79
CA SER A 107 10.08 -13.52 -5.21
C SER A 107 11.27 -13.04 -4.38
N GLU A 108 11.80 -13.89 -3.50
CA GLU A 108 13.07 -13.68 -2.85
C GLU A 108 14.24 -13.78 -3.84
N GLY A 109 15.37 -13.15 -3.51
CA GLY A 109 16.52 -13.06 -4.40
C GLY A 109 16.84 -11.63 -4.73
N ILE A 110 17.28 -11.35 -5.95
CA ILE A 110 17.61 -9.99 -6.37
C ILE A 110 16.32 -9.23 -6.72
N LEU A 111 16.08 -8.08 -6.09
CA LEU A 111 14.84 -7.33 -6.25
C LEU A 111 14.57 -6.96 -7.72
N SER A 112 15.59 -6.54 -8.48
CA SER A 112 15.44 -6.20 -9.90
C SER A 112 15.05 -7.39 -10.80
N GLU A 113 15.25 -8.63 -10.36
CA GLU A 113 14.83 -9.83 -11.11
C GLU A 113 13.36 -10.18 -10.85
N ASN A 114 12.82 -9.78 -9.70
CA ASN A 114 11.49 -10.16 -9.23
C ASN A 114 10.46 -9.00 -9.29
N LEU A 115 10.89 -7.75 -9.09
CA LEU A 115 10.03 -6.56 -9.11
C LEU A 115 9.82 -6.07 -10.54
N GLN A 116 8.57 -6.10 -11.00
CA GLN A 116 8.17 -5.58 -12.31
C GLN A 116 7.88 -4.08 -12.23
N LEU A 117 8.81 -3.27 -12.71
CA LEU A 117 8.69 -1.81 -12.77
C LEU A 117 7.80 -1.34 -13.92
N ASN A 118 7.42 -0.05 -13.89
CA ASN A 118 6.69 0.66 -14.95
C ASN A 118 5.33 0.03 -15.30
N ARG A 119 4.63 -0.51 -14.30
CA ARG A 119 3.24 -0.98 -14.43
C ARG A 119 2.34 -0.12 -13.56
N VAL A 120 1.05 -0.11 -13.90
CA VAL A 120 0.05 0.56 -13.04
C VAL A 120 0.08 -0.11 -11.66
N GLY A 121 0.39 0.67 -10.62
CA GLY A 121 0.51 0.17 -9.25
C GLY A 121 1.91 -0.31 -8.86
N THR A 122 2.92 -0.21 -9.74
CA THR A 122 4.32 -0.51 -9.39
C THR A 122 5.22 0.72 -9.60
N PRO A 123 6.39 0.76 -8.94
CA PRO A 123 7.32 1.88 -9.12
C PRO A 123 7.82 1.94 -10.56
N THR A 124 8.10 3.15 -11.04
CA THR A 124 8.84 3.41 -12.27
C THR A 124 10.35 3.29 -12.03
N ASP A 125 11.13 3.30 -13.10
CA ASP A 125 12.60 3.28 -13.00
C ASP A 125 13.19 4.53 -12.32
N ASP A 126 12.41 5.60 -12.24
CA ASP A 126 12.82 6.90 -11.68
C ASP A 126 12.23 7.14 -10.28
N ASP A 127 11.44 6.20 -9.74
CA ASP A 127 10.88 6.30 -8.40
C ASP A 127 11.84 5.79 -7.32
N TYR A 128 11.73 6.36 -6.12
CA TYR A 128 12.37 5.84 -4.92
C TYR A 128 11.56 4.67 -4.34
N ILE A 129 12.25 3.74 -3.68
CA ILE A 129 11.59 2.66 -2.93
C ILE A 129 11.97 2.78 -1.45
N ILE A 130 10.96 2.90 -0.59
CA ILE A 130 11.09 2.67 0.85
C ILE A 130 10.93 1.16 1.03
N HIS A 131 12.05 0.46 1.08
CA HIS A 131 12.06 -0.98 1.29
C HIS A 131 11.94 -1.28 2.78
N ILE A 132 10.89 -2.01 3.14
CA ILE A 132 10.63 -2.48 4.50
C ILE A 132 10.75 -3.99 4.46
N ASP A 133 11.70 -4.54 5.20
CA ASP A 133 11.90 -5.98 5.34
C ASP A 133 11.61 -6.41 6.77
N MET A 134 10.73 -7.40 6.95
CA MET A 134 10.42 -7.97 8.26
C MET A 134 10.84 -9.42 8.40
N LEU A 135 11.47 -9.71 9.53
CA LEU A 135 11.91 -11.05 9.90
C LEU A 135 11.15 -11.50 11.14
N ALA A 136 10.43 -12.61 11.04
CA ALA A 136 9.81 -13.29 12.17
C ALA A 136 10.81 -14.22 12.86
N TYR A 137 10.57 -14.54 14.14
CA TYR A 137 11.40 -15.49 14.89
C TYR A 137 11.26 -16.93 14.33
N PRO A 138 12.28 -17.80 14.49
CA PRO A 138 12.24 -19.18 13.99
C PRO A 138 11.08 -20.03 14.52
N GLU A 139 10.61 -19.74 15.73
CA GLU A 139 9.47 -20.40 16.37
C GLU A 139 8.11 -19.93 15.85
N ALA A 140 8.07 -18.80 15.14
CA ALA A 140 6.84 -18.28 14.56
C ALA A 140 6.32 -19.26 13.51
N LYS A 141 5.00 -19.27 13.32
CA LYS A 141 4.36 -20.11 12.31
C LYS A 141 3.90 -19.26 11.15
N PHE A 142 4.15 -19.73 9.94
CA PHE A 142 3.57 -19.13 8.75
C PHE A 142 2.04 -19.28 8.78
N THR A 143 1.37 -18.18 9.14
CA THR A 143 -0.07 -18.10 9.36
C THR A 143 -0.59 -16.79 8.83
N ARG A 144 -1.90 -16.76 8.51
CA ARG A 144 -2.59 -15.53 8.12
C ARG A 144 -2.40 -14.42 9.15
N GLU A 145 -2.46 -14.76 10.43
CA GLU A 145 -2.28 -13.80 11.53
C GLU A 145 -0.92 -13.13 11.48
N LEU A 146 0.17 -13.91 11.37
CA LEU A 146 1.53 -13.37 11.22
C LEU A 146 1.65 -12.44 10.01
N CYS A 147 1.11 -12.84 8.86
CA CYS A 147 1.15 -12.03 7.64
C CYS A 147 0.41 -10.71 7.85
N LEU A 148 -0.83 -10.76 8.34
CA LEU A 148 -1.63 -9.56 8.63
C LEU A 148 -0.93 -8.63 9.63
N LYS A 149 -0.21 -9.17 10.62
CA LYS A 149 0.61 -8.37 11.55
C LYS A 149 1.75 -7.63 10.87
N MET A 150 2.44 -8.27 9.92
CA MET A 150 3.43 -7.58 9.09
C MET A 150 2.79 -6.42 8.30
N PHE A 151 1.65 -6.66 7.65
CA PHE A 151 0.95 -5.59 6.95
C PHE A 151 0.51 -4.44 7.88
N GLU A 152 0.00 -4.77 9.07
CA GLU A 152 -0.41 -3.79 10.10
C GLU A 152 0.76 -2.91 10.54
N ILE A 153 1.90 -3.50 10.91
CA ILE A 153 3.10 -2.77 11.34
C ILE A 153 3.62 -1.86 10.22
N THR A 154 3.62 -2.37 8.99
CA THR A 154 4.00 -1.59 7.81
C THR A 154 3.08 -0.39 7.61
N ASP A 155 1.76 -0.61 7.74
CA ASP A 155 0.78 0.45 7.58
C ASP A 155 0.89 1.52 8.69
N ASN A 156 1.21 1.11 9.92
CA ASN A 156 1.47 2.03 11.03
C ASN A 156 2.67 2.95 10.76
N TYR A 157 3.75 2.42 10.17
CA TYR A 157 4.87 3.24 9.72
C TYR A 157 4.46 4.21 8.60
N ILE A 158 3.69 3.75 7.62
CA ILE A 158 3.18 4.60 6.52
C ILE A 158 2.23 5.67 7.06
N GLN A 159 1.50 5.39 8.14
CA GLN A 159 0.57 6.32 8.75
C GLN A 159 1.25 7.61 9.21
N GLU A 160 2.49 7.55 9.72
CA GLU A 160 3.28 8.75 10.06
C GLU A 160 3.44 9.68 8.83
N ILE A 161 3.60 9.09 7.64
CA ILE A 161 3.70 9.82 6.37
C ILE A 161 2.34 10.40 5.97
N ARG A 162 1.28 9.59 6.08
CA ARG A 162 -0.09 9.97 5.75
C ARG A 162 -0.59 11.13 6.61
N GLU A 163 -0.26 11.16 7.90
CA GLU A 163 -0.65 12.26 8.80
C GLU A 163 -0.10 13.60 8.32
N ALA A 164 1.16 13.66 7.89
CA ALA A 164 1.74 14.88 7.34
C ALA A 164 1.18 15.21 5.95
N LEU A 165 1.00 14.21 5.09
CA LEU A 165 0.42 14.38 3.75
C LEU A 165 -1.01 14.94 3.81
N LYS A 166 -1.79 14.53 4.82
CA LYS A 166 -3.15 15.01 5.06
C LYS A 166 -3.19 16.50 5.36
N MET A 167 -2.13 17.03 5.98
CA MET A 167 -1.99 18.44 6.35
C MET A 167 -1.47 19.33 5.21
N MET A 168 -1.03 18.76 4.09
CA MET A 168 -0.50 19.53 2.96
C MET A 168 -1.57 20.41 2.32
N ASP A 169 -1.17 21.60 1.87
CA ASP A 169 -2.05 22.43 1.06
C ASP A 169 -2.21 21.82 -0.33
N GLY A 170 -3.42 21.35 -0.65
CA GLY A 170 -3.76 20.76 -1.93
C GLY A 170 -3.64 21.70 -3.14
N ARG A 171 -3.23 22.96 -2.99
CA ARG A 171 -2.81 23.86 -4.09
C ARG A 171 -1.37 23.61 -4.54
N ASN A 172 -0.56 22.97 -3.70
CA ASN A 172 0.82 22.60 -4.01
C ASN A 172 0.93 21.26 -4.76
N ALA A 173 -0.20 20.59 -5.01
CA ALA A 173 -0.23 19.34 -5.76
C ALA A 173 0.32 19.55 -7.18
N THR A 174 1.13 18.61 -7.64
CA THR A 174 1.69 18.62 -8.99
C THR A 174 0.66 18.19 -10.03
N GLU A 175 -0.29 17.33 -9.63
CA GLU A 175 -1.38 16.87 -10.49
C GLU A 175 -2.70 16.79 -9.71
N VAL A 176 -3.82 17.03 -10.39
CA VAL A 176 -5.16 16.93 -9.82
C VAL A 176 -6.06 16.21 -10.80
N HIS A 177 -6.64 15.09 -10.38
CA HIS A 177 -7.62 14.33 -11.15
C HIS A 177 -8.97 14.40 -10.46
N THR A 178 -10.00 14.77 -11.23
CA THR A 178 -11.39 14.78 -10.75
C THR A 178 -12.17 13.67 -11.43
N PHE A 179 -12.76 12.78 -10.63
CA PHE A 179 -13.57 11.67 -11.08
C PHE A 179 -14.99 11.86 -10.60
N VAL A 180 -15.92 11.86 -11.54
CA VAL A 180 -17.31 12.13 -11.26
C VAL A 180 -18.15 10.94 -11.68
N GLU A 181 -18.92 10.39 -10.74
CA GLU A 181 -19.79 9.26 -11.04
C GLU A 181 -21.00 9.73 -11.85
N THR A 182 -21.15 9.15 -13.04
CA THR A 182 -22.26 9.45 -13.96
C THR A 182 -23.14 8.24 -14.15
N PHE A 183 -24.46 8.46 -14.12
CA PHE A 183 -25.46 7.41 -14.37
C PHE A 183 -26.16 7.68 -15.70
N ASN A 184 -26.16 6.69 -16.59
CA ASN A 184 -26.84 6.77 -17.88
C ASN A 184 -28.23 6.14 -17.78
N GLU A 185 -29.26 6.96 -17.56
CA GLU A 185 -30.64 6.50 -17.46
C GLU A 185 -31.10 5.79 -18.74
N GLY A 186 -31.87 4.71 -18.59
CA GLY A 186 -32.39 3.91 -19.72
C GLY A 186 -31.35 3.06 -20.47
N LYS A 187 -30.08 3.04 -20.06
CA LYS A 187 -29.04 2.17 -20.61
C LYS A 187 -28.84 0.91 -19.76
N PRO A 188 -28.37 -0.22 -20.34
CA PRO A 188 -28.00 -1.40 -19.58
C PRO A 188 -26.95 -1.08 -18.51
N ARG A 189 -27.08 -1.69 -17.33
CA ARG A 189 -26.05 -1.62 -16.28
C ARG A 189 -24.96 -2.64 -16.58
N VAL A 190 -23.71 -2.20 -16.54
CA VAL A 190 -22.53 -3.05 -16.74
C VAL A 190 -21.74 -3.07 -15.43
N ALA A 191 -21.32 -4.26 -15.00
CA ALA A 191 -20.46 -4.46 -13.85
C ALA A 191 -19.17 -5.17 -14.30
N LEU A 192 -18.04 -4.78 -13.71
CA LEU A 192 -16.78 -5.51 -13.83
C LEU A 192 -16.66 -6.45 -12.64
N VAL A 193 -16.36 -7.72 -12.90
CA VAL A 193 -16.18 -8.73 -11.85
C VAL A 193 -14.69 -9.00 -11.71
N LYS A 194 -14.13 -8.66 -10.56
CA LYS A 194 -12.78 -9.08 -10.15
C LYS A 194 -12.92 -10.28 -9.22
N GLN A 195 -12.40 -11.43 -9.65
CA GLN A 195 -12.27 -12.59 -8.78
C GLN A 195 -10.97 -12.45 -8.00
N VAL A 196 -11.03 -12.71 -6.70
CA VAL A 196 -9.88 -12.70 -5.79
C VAL A 196 -9.84 -14.03 -5.04
N ALA A 197 -8.66 -14.43 -4.60
CA ALA A 197 -8.51 -15.56 -3.72
C ALA A 197 -9.05 -15.19 -2.32
N GLY A 198 -9.60 -16.15 -1.60
CA GLY A 198 -10.21 -15.95 -0.29
C GLY A 198 -9.99 -17.16 0.62
N GLN A 199 -8.82 -17.78 0.49
CA GLN A 199 -8.40 -18.93 1.27
C GLN A 199 -6.87 -19.05 1.19
N GLY A 200 -6.20 -18.96 2.32
CA GLY A 200 -4.76 -19.07 2.45
C GLY A 200 -4.22 -18.25 3.62
N ALA A 201 -2.94 -18.38 3.90
CA ALA A 201 -2.22 -17.50 4.81
C ALA A 201 -1.99 -16.12 4.19
N MET A 202 -1.66 -16.07 2.90
CA MET A 202 -1.44 -14.82 2.19
C MET A 202 -2.67 -14.44 1.36
N TYR A 203 -3.37 -15.42 0.74
CA TYR A 203 -4.51 -15.22 -0.17
C TYR A 203 -5.78 -14.59 0.42
N ASP A 204 -5.64 -13.33 0.83
CA ASP A 204 -6.67 -12.50 1.42
C ASP A 204 -6.76 -11.17 0.67
N THR A 205 -7.90 -10.52 0.79
CA THR A 205 -8.14 -9.20 0.23
C THR A 205 -8.86 -8.37 1.26
N MET A 206 -8.25 -7.25 1.63
CA MET A 206 -8.86 -6.27 2.49
C MET A 206 -9.71 -5.31 1.65
N VAL A 207 -10.90 -5.02 2.14
CA VAL A 207 -11.82 -4.04 1.55
C VAL A 207 -12.16 -2.92 2.52
N PHE A 208 -12.34 -1.72 1.99
CA PHE A 208 -12.74 -0.51 2.72
C PHE A 208 -11.86 -0.13 3.93
N PRO A 209 -10.53 -0.04 3.79
CA PRO A 209 -9.69 0.58 4.82
C PRO A 209 -10.05 2.06 5.04
N ASP A 210 -9.65 2.61 6.19
CA ASP A 210 -9.88 4.03 6.51
C ASP A 210 -9.06 4.96 5.59
N GLU A 211 -7.86 4.53 5.25
CA GLU A 211 -6.96 5.20 4.31
C GLU A 211 -6.92 4.45 2.96
N PRO A 212 -6.78 5.14 1.81
CA PRO A 212 -6.61 4.49 0.52
C PRO A 212 -5.45 3.49 0.52
N SER A 213 -5.74 2.22 0.21
CA SER A 213 -4.76 1.11 0.29
C SER A 213 -4.14 0.93 1.69
N GLY A 214 -4.83 1.37 2.75
CA GLY A 214 -4.44 1.17 4.14
C GLY A 214 -4.72 -0.23 4.67
N PHE A 215 -4.43 -0.45 5.95
CA PHE A 215 -4.77 -1.68 6.67
C PHE A 215 -5.88 -1.42 7.69
N THR A 216 -5.73 -0.39 8.53
CA THR A 216 -6.68 -0.05 9.58
C THR A 216 -8.08 0.23 9.03
N GLY A 217 -9.11 -0.24 9.74
CA GLY A 217 -10.53 -0.10 9.36
C GLY A 217 -10.98 -1.07 8.26
N GLY A 218 -10.05 -1.70 7.54
CA GLY A 218 -10.39 -2.63 6.47
C GLY A 218 -10.98 -3.92 7.00
N THR A 219 -11.76 -4.59 6.16
CA THR A 219 -12.34 -5.90 6.44
C THR A 219 -11.82 -6.91 5.43
N SER A 220 -11.35 -8.06 5.91
CA SER A 220 -10.96 -9.17 5.06
C SER A 220 -12.18 -9.83 4.43
N ILE A 221 -12.07 -10.19 3.16
CA ILE A 221 -13.10 -10.99 2.48
C ILE A 221 -13.28 -12.38 3.08
N ILE A 222 -12.23 -12.96 3.67
CA ILE A 222 -12.29 -14.27 4.35
C ILE A 222 -13.20 -14.15 5.58
N ASP A 223 -13.02 -13.09 6.37
CA ASP A 223 -13.85 -12.82 7.55
C ASP A 223 -15.30 -12.47 7.16
N MET A 224 -15.50 -11.97 5.93
CA MET A 224 -16.82 -11.78 5.33
C MET A 224 -17.42 -13.06 4.73
N ASN A 225 -16.78 -14.23 4.90
CA ASN A 225 -17.18 -15.51 4.30
C ASN A 225 -17.24 -15.47 2.76
N ASN A 226 -16.34 -14.72 2.13
CA ASN A 226 -16.19 -14.60 0.68
C ASN A 226 -17.48 -14.16 -0.04
N VAL A 227 -18.33 -13.39 0.64
CA VAL A 227 -19.53 -12.83 0.01
C VAL A 227 -19.15 -11.78 -1.06
N PRO A 228 -19.86 -11.72 -2.19
CA PRO A 228 -19.59 -10.70 -3.19
C PRO A 228 -19.76 -9.28 -2.65
N VAL A 229 -18.75 -8.44 -2.87
CA VAL A 229 -18.76 -7.02 -2.50
C VAL A 229 -18.95 -6.17 -3.76
N ILE A 230 -19.90 -5.25 -3.71
CA ILE A 230 -20.09 -4.25 -4.76
C ILE A 230 -19.34 -3.00 -4.34
N ILE A 231 -18.47 -2.52 -5.23
CA ILE A 231 -17.75 -1.26 -5.07
C ILE A 231 -18.03 -0.34 -6.25
N SER A 232 -18.03 0.95 -5.96
CA SER A 232 -18.15 1.98 -6.96
C SER A 232 -16.82 2.14 -7.74
N PRO A 233 -16.86 2.67 -8.97
CA PRO A 233 -15.64 2.99 -9.71
C PRO A 233 -14.72 3.95 -8.95
N ASN A 234 -15.29 4.90 -8.20
CA ASN A 234 -14.48 5.81 -7.40
C ASN A 234 -13.92 5.14 -6.16
N GLU A 235 -14.67 4.29 -5.45
CA GLU A 235 -14.14 3.50 -4.32
C GLU A 235 -12.93 2.66 -4.76
N TYR A 236 -13.01 2.00 -5.94
CA TYR A 236 -11.88 1.25 -6.50
C TYR A 236 -10.65 2.13 -6.75
N ARG A 237 -10.85 3.33 -7.34
CA ARG A 237 -9.76 4.29 -7.62
C ARG A 237 -9.14 4.84 -6.35
N ASP A 238 -9.94 4.94 -5.30
CA ASP A 238 -9.56 5.48 -4.01
C ASP A 238 -9.03 4.39 -3.05
N GLY A 239 -8.56 3.27 -3.59
CA GLY A 239 -7.85 2.25 -2.81
C GLY A 239 -8.74 1.44 -1.87
N ALA A 240 -10.04 1.28 -2.17
CA ALA A 240 -10.94 0.46 -1.37
C ALA A 240 -10.65 -1.05 -1.41
N ILE A 241 -9.72 -1.50 -2.26
CA ILE A 241 -9.24 -2.89 -2.30
C ILE A 241 -7.73 -2.89 -2.08
N ARG A 242 -7.28 -3.77 -1.19
CA ARG A 242 -5.86 -4.11 -1.01
C ARG A 242 -5.70 -5.63 -1.00
N ALA A 243 -4.85 -6.16 -1.87
CA ALA A 243 -4.49 -7.57 -1.83
C ALA A 243 -3.48 -7.80 -0.69
N MET A 244 -3.58 -8.92 0.03
CA MET A 244 -2.66 -9.30 1.10
C MET A 244 -1.71 -10.43 0.67
N VAL A 245 -1.49 -10.48 -0.66
CA VAL A 245 -1.03 -11.59 -1.53
C VAL A 245 -1.85 -12.84 -1.39
#